data_AF-A0A2E6XMW1-F1
#
_entry.id   AF-A0A2E6XMW1-F1
#
_cell.length_a   1.000
_cell.length_b   1.000
_cell.length_c   1.000
_cell.angle_alpha   90.00
_cell.angle_beta   90.00
_cell.angle_gamma   90.00
#
_symmetry.space_group_name_H-M   'P 1'
#
loop_
_entity.id
_entity.type
_entity.pdbx_description
1 polymer ?
#
loop_
_entity_poly.entity_id
_entity_poly.type
_entity_poly.pdbx_seq_one_letter_code
_entity_poly.pdbx_strand_id
1 'polypeptide(L)'
;MTARNFDLQDAGSQLQGAIEDAMLDTSYKISSENARYRLKFKVLEYDEGNRIARMATMGLSDFGKSTLRVKAALFDDRNMVGAWEVNSWVKGGPTGGTEAKLFERAAKEIISHLRGDL
;
A
#
# COMPACT_ATOMS: atom_id res chain seq x y z
N MET A 1 -16.46 2.82 -17.03
CA MET A 1 -15.30 2.93 -16.12
C MET A 1 -15.08 4.41 -15.81
N THR A 2 -14.89 4.79 -14.55
CA THR A 2 -14.68 6.19 -14.10
C THR A 2 -13.21 6.42 -13.75
N ALA A 3 -12.74 7.67 -13.71
CA ALA A 3 -11.35 8.03 -13.35
C ALA A 3 -10.90 7.38 -12.03
N ARG A 4 -11.76 7.38 -11.02
CA ARG A 4 -11.51 6.74 -9.72
C ARG A 4 -11.21 5.24 -9.79
N ASN A 5 -11.78 4.51 -10.76
CA ASN A 5 -11.46 3.08 -10.92
C ASN A 5 -10.05 2.89 -11.50
N PHE A 6 -9.58 3.80 -12.35
CA PHE A 6 -8.21 3.77 -12.86
C PHE A 6 -7.22 4.07 -11.76
N ASP A 7 -7.49 5.09 -10.92
CA ASP A 7 -6.60 5.45 -9.79
C ASP A 7 -6.44 4.30 -8.79
N LEU A 8 -7.54 3.60 -8.48
CA LEU A 8 -7.50 2.42 -7.59
C LEU A 8 -6.77 1.23 -8.20
N GLN A 9 -6.86 1.04 -9.52
CA GLN A 9 -6.16 -0.03 -10.22
C GLN A 9 -4.65 0.24 -10.29
N ASP A 10 -4.27 1.49 -10.57
CA ASP A 10 -2.87 1.91 -10.57
C ASP A 10 -2.26 1.79 -9.17
N ALA A 11 -2.96 2.27 -8.14
CA ALA A 11 -2.57 2.09 -6.74
C ALA A 11 -2.43 0.61 -6.35
N GLY A 12 -3.29 -0.26 -6.89
CA GLY A 12 -3.19 -1.71 -6.71
C GLY A 12 -1.89 -2.28 -7.27
N SER A 13 -1.51 -1.84 -8.48
CA SER A 13 -0.26 -2.26 -9.14
C SER A 13 0.98 -1.73 -8.41
N GLN A 14 0.96 -0.46 -7.98
CA GLN A 14 2.06 0.14 -7.20
C GLN A 14 2.25 -0.56 -5.85
N LEU A 15 1.15 -0.88 -5.16
CA LEU A 15 1.19 -1.63 -3.91
C LEU A 15 1.73 -3.06 -4.11
N GLN A 16 1.35 -3.72 -5.21
CA GLN A 16 1.88 -5.05 -5.52
C GLN A 16 3.40 -5.03 -5.62
N GLY A 17 3.95 -4.11 -6.43
CA GLY A 17 5.41 -3.96 -6.56
C GLY A 17 6.09 -3.68 -5.23
N ALA A 18 5.53 -2.77 -4.42
CA ALA A 18 6.08 -2.48 -3.10
C ALA A 18 6.05 -3.67 -2.13
N ILE A 19 5.02 -4.53 -2.20
CA ILE A 19 4.95 -5.78 -1.42
C ILE A 19 6.01 -6.77 -1.92
N GLU A 20 6.14 -6.96 -3.23
CA GLU A 20 7.14 -7.84 -3.82
C GLU A 20 8.57 -7.42 -3.41
N ASP A 21 8.87 -6.12 -3.48
CA ASP A 21 10.14 -5.55 -3.04
C ASP A 21 10.36 -5.77 -1.53
N ALA A 22 9.35 -5.50 -0.69
CA ALA A 22 9.46 -5.69 0.75
C ALA A 22 9.61 -7.17 1.15
N MET A 23 9.11 -8.11 0.33
CA MET A 23 9.30 -9.54 0.55
C MET A 23 10.71 -10.02 0.24
N LEU A 24 11.48 -9.31 -0.60
CA LEU A 24 12.89 -9.65 -0.89
C LEU A 24 13.76 -9.62 0.38
N ASP A 25 13.41 -8.77 1.33
CA ASP A 25 14.08 -8.66 2.63
C ASP A 25 13.64 -9.75 3.64
N THR A 26 12.81 -10.70 3.22
CA THR A 26 12.29 -11.78 4.07
C THR A 26 12.79 -13.15 3.62
N SER A 27 12.71 -14.14 4.51
CA SER A 27 12.98 -15.54 4.16
C SER A 27 11.84 -16.22 3.38
N TYR A 28 10.74 -15.50 3.08
CA TYR A 28 9.62 -16.05 2.32
C TYR A 28 9.93 -16.07 0.82
N LYS A 29 9.59 -17.15 0.14
CA LYS A 29 9.73 -17.28 -1.31
C LYS A 29 8.41 -16.99 -2.01
N ILE A 30 8.42 -16.01 -2.91
CA ILE A 30 7.28 -15.74 -3.81
C ILE A 30 7.19 -16.88 -4.84
N SER A 31 6.00 -17.45 -5.03
CA SER A 31 5.75 -18.52 -6.00
C SER A 31 4.37 -18.36 -6.65
N SER A 32 4.31 -18.53 -7.97
CA SER A 32 3.07 -18.43 -8.75
C SER A 32 2.28 -19.75 -8.80
N GLU A 33 2.94 -20.91 -8.74
CA GLU A 33 2.31 -22.19 -9.06
C GLU A 33 2.02 -23.09 -7.83
N ASN A 34 2.80 -22.97 -6.74
CA ASN A 34 2.67 -23.84 -5.55
C ASN A 34 2.82 -23.08 -4.22
N ALA A 35 2.19 -21.91 -4.11
CA ALA A 35 2.22 -21.13 -2.88
C ALA A 35 1.31 -21.75 -1.80
N ARG A 36 1.89 -22.12 -0.65
CA ARG A 36 1.15 -22.57 0.54
C ARG A 36 0.18 -21.49 1.04
N TYR A 37 0.67 -20.25 1.09
CA TYR A 37 -0.13 -19.11 1.50
C TYR A 37 -0.35 -18.16 0.33
N ARG A 38 -1.56 -17.59 0.25
CA ARG A 38 -1.94 -16.59 -0.73
C ARG A 38 -2.29 -15.29 -0.02
N LEU A 39 -1.46 -14.28 -0.21
CA LEU A 39 -1.78 -12.91 0.21
C LEU A 39 -2.71 -12.29 -0.82
N LYS A 40 -3.89 -11.84 -0.37
CA LYS A 40 -4.82 -11.05 -1.17
C LYS A 40 -4.96 -9.68 -0.55
N PHE A 41 -5.02 -8.65 -1.37
CA PHE A 41 -5.25 -7.29 -0.89
C PHE A 41 -6.24 -6.55 -1.78
N LYS A 42 -6.85 -5.51 -1.21
CA LYS A 42 -7.75 -4.59 -1.90
C LYS A 42 -7.50 -3.18 -1.41
N VAL A 43 -7.18 -2.28 -2.34
CA VAL A 43 -7.17 -0.84 -2.08
C VAL A 43 -8.62 -0.39 -1.92
N LEU A 44 -8.94 0.15 -0.74
CA LEU A 44 -10.26 0.70 -0.43
C LEU A 44 -10.34 2.17 -0.78
N GLU A 45 -9.25 2.88 -0.53
CA GLU A 45 -9.16 4.32 -0.69
C GLU A 45 -7.73 4.65 -1.11
N TYR A 46 -7.62 5.47 -2.15
CA TYR A 46 -6.38 6.08 -2.57
C TYR A 46 -6.67 7.52 -2.91
N ASP A 47 -5.95 8.42 -2.25
CA ASP A 47 -5.92 9.83 -2.58
C ASP A 47 -4.45 10.22 -2.76
N GLU A 48 -4.07 10.52 -3.99
CA GLU A 48 -2.72 10.99 -4.32
C GLU A 48 -2.45 12.38 -3.69
N GLY A 49 -3.48 13.08 -3.23
CA GLY A 49 -3.46 14.48 -2.85
C GLY A 49 -3.28 15.37 -4.09
N ASN A 50 -3.64 16.65 -3.98
CA ASN A 50 -3.54 17.54 -5.14
C ASN A 50 -2.07 17.91 -5.45
N ARG A 51 -1.49 17.28 -6.48
CA ARG A 51 -0.12 17.53 -6.99
C ARG A 51 0.14 19.01 -7.30
N ILE A 52 -0.86 19.73 -7.83
CA ILE A 52 -0.73 21.16 -8.16
C ILE A 52 -0.76 22.02 -6.90
N ALA A 53 -1.64 21.70 -5.95
CA ALA A 53 -1.67 22.37 -4.65
C ALA A 53 -0.38 22.14 -3.84
N ARG A 54 0.27 20.98 -3.99
CA ARG A 54 1.60 20.70 -3.39
C ARG A 54 2.68 21.67 -3.86
N MET A 55 2.67 22.05 -5.15
CA MET A 55 3.61 23.04 -5.69
C MET A 55 3.24 24.48 -5.29
N ALA A 56 1.95 24.80 -5.25
CA ALA A 56 1.48 26.16 -4.97
C ALA A 56 1.59 26.56 -3.48
N THR A 57 1.52 25.60 -2.55
CA THR A 57 1.41 25.92 -1.11
C THR A 57 2.72 25.82 -0.33
N MET A 58 3.82 25.39 -0.93
CA MET A 58 5.13 25.24 -0.26
C MET A 58 5.05 24.57 1.14
N GLY A 59 4.12 23.63 1.35
CA GLY A 59 3.98 22.90 2.62
C GLY A 59 3.14 23.58 3.71
N LEU A 60 2.37 24.63 3.40
CA LEU A 60 1.58 25.38 4.38
C LEU A 60 0.19 24.79 4.69
N SER A 61 -0.22 23.65 4.14
CA SER A 61 -1.55 23.08 4.45
C SER A 61 -1.66 21.55 4.32
N ASP A 62 -2.58 20.95 5.08
CA ASP A 62 -2.97 19.53 5.03
C ASP A 62 -3.59 19.10 3.68
N PHE A 63 -3.87 20.04 2.77
CA PHE A 63 -4.42 19.84 1.43
C PHE A 63 -3.53 19.00 0.48
N GLY A 64 -2.28 18.71 0.86
CA GLY A 64 -1.37 17.85 0.09
C GLY A 64 -1.16 16.46 0.68
N LYS A 65 -1.92 16.06 1.71
CA LYS A 65 -1.82 14.73 2.32
C LYS A 65 -2.23 13.68 1.30
N SER A 66 -1.38 12.68 1.10
CA SER A 66 -1.74 11.49 0.33
C SER A 66 -2.06 10.36 1.31
N THR A 67 -3.12 9.61 1.02
CA THR A 67 -3.63 8.52 1.86
C THR A 67 -3.81 7.26 1.05
N LEU A 68 -3.54 6.13 1.69
CA LEU A 68 -3.77 4.80 1.14
C LEU A 68 -4.36 3.91 2.23
N ARG A 69 -5.55 3.37 1.96
CA ARG A 69 -6.21 2.40 2.83
C ARG A 69 -6.34 1.08 2.11
N VAL A 70 -5.84 0.03 2.75
CA VAL A 70 -5.74 -1.31 2.17
C VAL A 70 -6.32 -2.31 3.13
N LYS A 71 -7.13 -3.24 2.63
CA LYS A 71 -7.40 -4.51 3.34
C LYS A 71 -6.52 -5.59 2.77
N ALA A 72 -5.75 -6.24 3.62
CA ALA A 72 -4.91 -7.38 3.29
C ALA A 72 -5.39 -8.62 4.06
N ALA A 73 -5.35 -9.78 3.44
CA ALA A 73 -5.72 -11.04 4.06
C ALA A 73 -4.83 -12.18 3.56
N LEU A 74 -4.39 -13.02 4.48
CA LEU A 74 -3.60 -14.22 4.20
C LEU A 74 -4.53 -15.43 4.18
N PHE A 75 -4.39 -16.25 3.14
CA PHE A 75 -5.16 -17.48 2.97
C PHE A 75 -4.23 -18.69 2.95
N ASP A 76 -4.59 -19.75 3.68
CA ASP A 76 -4.08 -21.11 3.47
C ASP A 76 -5.13 -21.86 2.63
N ASP A 77 -4.82 -22.06 1.35
CA ASP A 77 -5.76 -22.47 0.31
C ASP A 77 -7.05 -21.62 0.25
N ARG A 78 -8.14 -22.08 0.87
CA ARG A 78 -9.46 -21.41 0.93
C ARG A 78 -9.75 -20.79 2.30
N ASN A 79 -8.95 -21.09 3.32
CA ASN A 79 -9.18 -20.64 4.68
C ASN A 79 -8.42 -19.33 4.93
N MET A 80 -9.12 -18.31 5.39
CA MET A 80 -8.49 -17.07 5.82
C MET A 80 -7.83 -17.27 7.18
N VAL A 81 -6.51 -17.08 7.24
CA VAL A 81 -5.71 -17.28 8.47
C VAL A 81 -5.29 -15.96 9.12
N GLY A 82 -5.44 -14.84 8.43
CA GLY A 82 -5.21 -13.51 8.97
C GLY A 82 -5.79 -12.43 8.07
N ALA A 83 -6.21 -11.30 8.66
CA ALA A 83 -6.71 -10.15 7.93
C ALA A 83 -6.41 -8.85 8.68
N TRP A 84 -6.02 -7.83 7.94
CA TRP A 84 -5.57 -6.55 8.48
C TRP A 84 -6.09 -5.40 7.61
N GLU A 85 -6.35 -4.27 8.24
CA GLU A 85 -6.58 -3.01 7.54
C GLU A 85 -5.39 -2.10 7.80
N VAL A 86 -4.68 -1.75 6.74
CA VAL A 86 -3.47 -0.94 6.77
C VAL A 86 -3.80 0.45 6.25
N ASN A 87 -3.44 1.46 7.04
CA ASN A 87 -3.73 2.86 6.74
C ASN A 87 -2.42 3.65 6.69
N SER A 88 -1.94 3.93 5.48
CA SER A 88 -0.72 4.70 5.25
C SER A 88 -1.07 6.14 4.88
N TRP A 89 -0.23 7.08 5.31
CA TRP A 89 -0.31 8.46 4.88
C TRP A 89 1.08 9.11 4.83
N VAL A 90 1.22 10.09 3.93
CA VAL A 90 2.39 10.96 3.84
C VAL A 90 1.93 12.42 3.83
N LYS A 91 2.73 13.31 4.44
CA LYS A 91 2.38 14.73 4.50
C LYS A 91 2.60 15.36 3.12
N GLY A 92 1.83 16.39 2.78
CA GLY A 92 2.11 17.21 1.60
C GLY A 92 3.34 18.11 1.79
N GLY A 93 3.89 18.60 0.68
CA GLY A 93 4.97 19.58 0.65
C GLY A 93 6.35 18.99 0.31
N PRO A 94 7.36 19.85 0.10
CA PRO A 94 8.68 19.45 -0.41
C PRO A 94 9.46 18.49 0.51
N THR A 95 9.10 18.44 1.80
CA THR A 95 9.71 17.53 2.80
C THR A 95 8.80 16.35 3.17
N GLY A 96 7.56 16.31 2.64
CA GLY A 96 6.48 15.45 3.11
C GLY A 96 6.54 13.97 2.70
N GLY A 97 7.48 13.62 1.81
CA GLY A 97 7.62 12.28 1.24
C GLY A 97 7.02 12.16 -0.16
N THR A 98 7.39 11.10 -0.87
CA THR A 98 6.86 10.78 -2.20
C THR A 98 5.66 9.83 -2.07
N GLU A 99 4.84 9.75 -3.11
CA GLU A 99 3.77 8.73 -3.20
C GLU A 99 4.34 7.31 -3.06
N ALA A 100 5.53 7.03 -3.61
CA ALA A 100 6.20 5.75 -3.41
C ALA A 100 6.37 5.37 -1.93
N LYS A 101 6.70 6.32 -1.05
CA LYS A 101 6.82 6.08 0.40
C LYS A 101 5.49 5.68 1.04
N LEU A 102 4.36 6.08 0.48
CA LEU A 102 3.03 5.69 0.93
C LEU A 102 2.84 4.17 0.77
N PHE A 103 3.16 3.66 -0.43
CA PHE A 103 3.08 2.24 -0.78
C PHE A 103 4.12 1.41 -0.05
N GLU A 104 5.37 1.88 0.05
CA GLU A 104 6.43 1.22 0.82
C GLU A 104 6.05 1.04 2.29
N ARG A 105 5.44 2.05 2.91
CA ARG A 105 4.96 1.98 4.31
C ARG A 105 3.85 0.95 4.46
N ALA A 106 2.86 0.98 3.57
CA ALA A 106 1.76 0.02 3.59
C ALA A 106 2.28 -1.42 3.39
N ALA A 107 3.19 -1.63 2.44
CA ALA A 107 3.82 -2.92 2.21
C ALA A 107 4.58 -3.41 3.45
N LYS A 108 5.43 -2.57 4.07
CA LYS A 108 6.17 -2.94 5.28
C LYS A 108 5.26 -3.33 6.44
N GLU A 109 4.14 -2.63 6.62
CA GLU A 109 3.16 -2.96 7.67
C GLU A 109 2.47 -4.31 7.39
N ILE A 110 2.06 -4.57 6.14
CA ILE A 110 1.53 -5.87 5.72
C ILE A 110 2.55 -6.99 6.01
N ILE A 111 3.82 -6.79 5.64
CA ILE A 111 4.87 -7.79 5.88
C ILE A 111 5.16 -7.98 7.38
N SER A 112 5.10 -6.93 8.21
CA SER A 112 5.22 -7.04 9.66
C SER A 112 4.16 -7.99 10.24
N HIS A 113 2.92 -7.83 9.80
CA HIS A 113 1.83 -8.72 10.20
C HIS A 113 2.04 -10.17 9.75
N LEU A 114 2.63 -10.40 8.58
CA LEU A 114 2.95 -11.75 8.10
C LEU A 114 4.06 -12.42 8.93
N ARG A 115 5.03 -11.64 9.41
CA ARG A 115 6.11 -12.14 10.28
C ARG A 115 5.64 -12.41 11.71
N GLY A 116 4.53 -11.81 12.13
CA GLY A 116 4.09 -11.83 13.52
C GLY A 116 4.87 -10.87 14.41
N ASP A 117 5.60 -9.91 13.82
CA ASP A 117 6.22 -8.80 14.54
C ASP A 117 5.10 -7.81 14.94
N LEU A 118 4.67 -7.90 16.21
CA LEU A 118 3.77 -6.95 16.89
C LEU A 118 4.55 -6.17 17.96
#